data_AF-A0A966FBM5-F1
#
_entry.id   AF-A0A966FBM5-F1
#
_cell.length_a   1.000
_cell.length_b   1.000
_cell.length_c   1.000
_cell.angle_alpha   90.00
_cell.angle_beta   90.00
_cell.angle_gamma   90.00
#
_symmetry.space_group_name_H-M   'P 1'
#
loop_
_entity.id
_entity.type
_entity.pdbx_description
1 polymer ?
#
loop_
_entity_poly.entity_id
_entity_poly.type
_entity_poly.pdbx_seq_one_letter_code
_entity_poly.pdbx_strand_id
1 'polypeptide(L)'
;MIEIFIETSSTSRGYDWFDAKPPIFNDSVKQLVDTEFESLILYRKSDQLILAVTALKSGRTDNRTRPIRNSLIWIADNADNDDEAKKIRAIIYEYLTNKESLEKQIAEAITEKPEIMIDYQKIKAIGNQNNSEIKQDSSQLDLDNKIGNLDNCKKELIEEIKSYSLPEKKDGLLIFITDSKSKETFEEVKPWRGLSNNIPSGGWITLGNRKTVANEKKFQPLKSEKSLTNSNNMEGKQSNLLSIVLAILLIVSNVFWFYQTNQLNQRINELEKKFNEIQTLQLVIDRSKTDVETLKTNLENDIITAKSKFDKAFMEAKKQFNEDILKATSKYETDMNKIKKTLDDSLKKIN
;
A
#
# COMPACT_ATOMS: atom_id res chain seq x y z
N MET A 1 25.95 3.48 -12.82
CA MET A 1 25.68 4.88 -12.39
C MET A 1 24.21 4.91 -12.02
N ILE A 2 23.81 5.56 -10.92
CA ILE A 2 22.38 5.61 -10.58
C ILE A 2 21.66 6.72 -11.35
N GLU A 3 20.76 6.33 -12.24
CA GLU A 3 19.79 7.23 -12.88
C GLU A 3 18.55 7.39 -11.99
N ILE A 4 17.91 8.56 -12.04
CA ILE A 4 16.80 8.92 -11.15
C ILE A 4 15.69 9.55 -11.99
N PHE A 5 14.48 9.02 -11.86
CA PHE A 5 13.28 9.54 -12.49
C PHE A 5 12.26 9.90 -11.41
N ILE A 6 11.60 11.04 -11.56
CA ILE A 6 10.67 11.55 -10.55
C ILE A 6 9.37 11.95 -11.23
N GLU A 7 8.28 11.44 -10.70
CA GLU A 7 6.93 11.85 -11.02
C GLU A 7 6.36 12.63 -9.84
N THR A 8 5.90 13.83 -10.12
CA THR A 8 5.29 14.70 -9.12
C THR A 8 4.29 15.64 -9.78
N SER A 9 3.52 16.36 -8.98
CA SER A 9 2.51 17.32 -9.43
C SER A 9 2.84 18.70 -8.91
N SER A 10 2.42 19.73 -9.65
CA SER A 10 2.37 21.11 -9.13
C SER A 10 0.99 21.39 -8.53
N THR A 11 0.86 22.53 -7.87
CA THR A 11 -0.41 23.05 -7.36
C THR A 11 -1.48 23.26 -8.44
N SER A 12 -1.08 23.41 -9.71
CA SER A 12 -1.95 23.82 -10.82
C SER A 12 -1.95 22.87 -12.03
N ARG A 13 -1.07 21.87 -12.07
CA ARG A 13 -0.97 20.87 -13.16
C ARG A 13 -1.17 19.46 -12.60
N GLY A 14 -1.41 18.49 -13.49
CA GLY A 14 -1.43 17.07 -13.14
C GLY A 14 -0.02 16.50 -12.92
N TYR A 15 0.04 15.21 -12.58
CA TYR A 15 1.29 14.46 -12.45
C TYR A 15 2.00 14.34 -13.80
N ASP A 16 3.31 14.55 -13.80
CA ASP A 16 4.18 14.34 -14.95
C ASP A 16 5.56 13.84 -14.52
N TRP A 17 6.25 13.16 -15.43
CA TRP A 17 7.63 12.71 -15.26
C TRP A 17 8.59 13.86 -15.62
N PHE A 18 9.45 14.23 -14.68
CA PHE A 18 10.38 15.34 -14.86
C PHE A 18 11.70 14.87 -15.50
N ASP A 19 12.21 15.70 -16.40
CA ASP A 19 13.45 15.58 -17.18
C ASP A 19 13.58 14.40 -18.15
N ALA A 20 12.99 13.24 -17.85
CA ALA A 20 12.96 12.11 -18.75
C ALA A 20 11.81 11.15 -18.43
N LYS A 21 11.31 10.45 -19.46
CA LYS A 21 10.40 9.32 -19.25
C LYS A 21 11.18 8.14 -18.70
N PRO A 22 10.69 7.47 -17.65
CA PRO A 22 11.36 6.29 -17.14
C PRO A 22 11.38 5.19 -18.19
N PRO A 23 12.37 4.28 -18.16
CA PRO A 23 12.36 3.12 -19.03
C PRO A 23 11.10 2.30 -18.80
N ILE A 24 10.58 1.76 -19.90
CA ILE A 24 9.31 1.05 -19.91
C ILE A 24 9.47 -0.21 -19.04
N PHE A 25 8.83 -0.21 -17.88
CA PHE A 25 8.61 -1.41 -17.09
C PHE A 25 7.96 -2.49 -17.97
N ASN A 26 8.33 -3.75 -17.76
CA ASN A 26 7.55 -4.85 -18.31
C ASN A 26 6.09 -4.71 -17.84
N ASP A 27 5.13 -5.06 -18.69
CA ASP A 27 3.70 -4.83 -18.41
C ASP A 27 3.24 -5.50 -17.11
N SER A 28 3.90 -6.59 -16.70
CA SER A 28 3.68 -7.22 -15.40
C SER A 28 4.00 -6.32 -14.21
N VAL A 29 5.06 -5.50 -14.29
CA VAL A 29 5.40 -4.56 -13.20
C VAL A 29 4.47 -3.35 -13.24
N LYS A 30 4.07 -2.87 -14.42
CA LYS A 30 3.08 -1.78 -14.53
C LYS A 30 1.74 -2.14 -13.88
N GLN A 31 1.32 -3.40 -13.98
CA GLN A 31 0.07 -3.86 -13.34
C GLN A 31 0.17 -3.93 -11.81
N LEU A 32 1.39 -4.03 -11.26
CA LEU A 32 1.65 -4.08 -9.83
C LEU A 32 1.80 -2.69 -9.21
N VAL A 33 2.35 -1.75 -9.98
CA VAL A 33 2.51 -0.35 -9.59
C VAL A 33 1.14 0.31 -9.63
N ASP A 34 0.55 0.51 -8.46
CA ASP A 34 -0.61 1.39 -8.32
C ASP A 34 -0.11 2.77 -7.89
N THR A 35 -0.19 3.75 -8.79
CA THR A 35 0.30 5.11 -8.55
C THR A 35 -0.49 5.83 -7.45
N GLU A 36 -1.69 5.35 -7.11
CA GLU A 36 -2.51 5.93 -6.05
C GLU A 36 -2.10 5.43 -4.65
N PHE A 37 -1.41 4.29 -4.58
CA PHE A 37 -1.02 3.67 -3.31
C PHE A 37 0.48 3.69 -3.09
N GLU A 38 0.85 3.79 -1.83
CA GLU A 38 2.25 3.69 -1.44
C GLU A 38 2.76 2.28 -1.68
N SER A 39 3.86 2.17 -2.41
CA SER A 39 4.50 0.89 -2.67
C SER A 39 6.02 1.04 -2.82
N LEU A 40 6.74 -0.01 -2.47
CA LEU A 40 8.16 -0.16 -2.76
C LEU A 40 8.36 -1.43 -3.60
N ILE A 41 9.00 -1.26 -4.75
CA ILE A 41 9.18 -2.29 -5.75
C ILE A 41 10.65 -2.31 -6.14
N LEU A 42 11.32 -3.44 -5.94
CA LEU A 42 12.65 -3.69 -6.47
C LEU A 42 12.58 -4.79 -7.53
N TYR A 43 12.99 -4.48 -8.74
CA TYR A 43 13.02 -5.39 -9.86
C TYR A 43 14.43 -5.49 -10.43
N ARG A 44 14.90 -6.71 -10.70
CA ARG A 44 16.15 -6.95 -11.43
C ARG A 44 15.83 -7.34 -12.86
N LYS A 45 16.50 -6.70 -13.81
CA LYS A 45 16.44 -7.06 -15.23
C LYS A 45 17.84 -7.09 -15.80
N SER A 46 18.33 -8.29 -16.11
CA SER A 46 19.71 -8.46 -16.57
C SER A 46 20.67 -7.91 -15.51
N ASP A 47 21.42 -6.87 -15.84
CA ASP A 47 22.40 -6.24 -14.96
C ASP A 47 21.92 -4.88 -14.41
N GLN A 48 20.60 -4.67 -14.34
CA GLN A 48 20.00 -3.45 -13.80
C GLN A 48 19.15 -3.75 -12.57
N LEU A 49 19.30 -2.93 -11.53
CA LEU A 49 18.37 -2.86 -10.39
C LEU A 49 17.49 -1.62 -10.55
N ILE A 50 16.18 -1.85 -10.58
CA ILE A 50 15.18 -0.81 -10.71
C ILE A 50 14.39 -0.77 -9.39
N LEU A 51 14.61 0.27 -8.60
CA LEU A 51 13.87 0.54 -7.38
C LEU A 51 12.83 1.62 -7.67
N ALA A 52 11.55 1.27 -7.62
CA ALA A 52 10.45 2.21 -7.68
C ALA A 52 9.82 2.37 -6.29
N VAL A 53 9.59 3.62 -5.88
CA VAL A 53 8.82 3.96 -4.69
C VAL A 53 7.70 4.89 -5.11
N THR A 54 6.46 4.50 -4.87
CA THR A 54 5.28 5.27 -5.29
C THR A 54 4.57 5.96 -4.14
N ALA A 55 3.86 7.03 -4.48
CA ALA A 55 2.93 7.73 -3.61
C ALA A 55 3.48 8.13 -2.22
N LEU A 56 4.75 8.56 -2.16
CA LEU A 56 5.33 9.15 -0.94
C LEU A 56 4.68 10.51 -0.66
N LYS A 57 4.47 10.86 0.62
CA LYS A 57 3.92 12.17 0.96
C LYS A 57 4.91 13.26 0.59
N SER A 58 4.45 14.28 -0.12
CA SER A 58 5.27 15.45 -0.45
C SER A 58 5.17 16.59 0.57
N GLY A 59 4.19 16.54 1.48
CA GLY A 59 3.82 17.67 2.35
C GLY A 59 3.12 18.84 1.64
N ARG A 60 2.97 18.79 0.30
CA ARG A 60 2.28 19.80 -0.51
C ARG A 60 0.84 19.38 -0.81
N THR A 61 -0.01 20.35 -1.12
CA THR A 61 -1.40 20.12 -1.58
C THR A 61 -1.66 20.84 -2.88
N ASP A 62 -2.54 20.28 -3.71
CA ASP A 62 -2.99 20.94 -4.92
C ASP A 62 -4.03 22.05 -4.63
N ASN A 63 -4.49 22.74 -5.69
CA ASN A 63 -5.53 23.77 -5.60
C ASN A 63 -6.91 23.26 -5.14
N ARG A 64 -7.10 21.93 -5.07
CA ARG A 64 -8.29 21.25 -4.55
C ARG A 64 -8.03 20.62 -3.18
N THR A 65 -6.98 21.07 -2.49
CA THR A 65 -6.54 20.60 -1.17
C THR A 65 -6.21 19.11 -1.08
N ARG A 66 -6.02 18.43 -2.21
CA ARG A 66 -5.60 17.02 -2.24
C ARG A 66 -4.11 16.94 -1.98
N PRO A 67 -3.64 15.96 -1.17
CA PRO A 67 -2.22 15.78 -0.92
C PRO A 67 -1.49 15.40 -2.20
N ILE A 68 -0.45 16.14 -2.54
CA ILE A 68 0.45 15.80 -3.64
C ILE A 68 1.39 14.70 -3.15
N ARG A 69 1.63 13.73 -4.01
CA ARG A 69 2.51 12.60 -3.75
C ARG A 69 3.72 12.66 -4.66
N ASN A 70 4.80 12.00 -4.28
CA ASN A 70 5.98 11.85 -5.12
C ASN A 70 6.20 10.37 -5.42
N SER A 71 6.49 10.06 -6.67
CA SER A 71 6.94 8.72 -7.09
C SER A 71 8.33 8.84 -7.69
N LEU A 72 9.22 7.91 -7.33
CA LEU A 72 10.62 7.95 -7.71
C LEU A 72 11.05 6.59 -8.22
N ILE A 73 11.95 6.60 -9.20
CA ILE A 73 12.60 5.42 -9.73
C ILE A 73 14.11 5.66 -9.69
N TRP A 74 14.83 4.77 -9.02
CA TRP A 74 16.30 4.69 -9.08
C TRP A 74 16.68 3.49 -9.92
N ILE A 75 17.59 3.70 -10.88
CA ILE A 75 18.10 2.65 -11.76
C ILE A 75 19.60 2.58 -11.57
N ALA A 76 20.08 1.50 -10.96
CA ALA A 76 21.49 1.18 -10.87
C ALA A 76 21.87 0.30 -12.06
N ASP A 77 22.70 0.83 -12.95
CA ASP A 77 23.38 0.05 -13.98
C ASP A 77 24.56 -0.69 -13.38
N ASN A 78 24.76 -1.94 -13.78
CA ASN A 78 25.74 -2.84 -13.20
C ASN A 78 25.33 -3.22 -11.77
N ALA A 79 24.30 -4.04 -11.69
CA ALA A 79 23.72 -4.58 -10.47
C ALA A 79 24.69 -5.44 -9.66
N ASP A 80 25.77 -5.89 -10.31
CA ASP A 80 26.87 -6.64 -9.70
C ASP A 80 27.95 -5.70 -9.14
N ASN A 81 27.84 -4.39 -9.35
CA ASN A 81 28.63 -3.39 -8.63
C ASN A 81 28.09 -3.23 -7.20
N ASP A 82 28.86 -3.74 -6.24
CA ASP A 82 28.55 -3.71 -4.82
C ASP A 82 28.17 -2.30 -4.31
N ASP A 83 28.78 -1.23 -4.80
CA ASP A 83 28.52 0.13 -4.32
C ASP A 83 27.13 0.63 -4.74
N GLU A 84 26.68 0.32 -5.96
CA GLU A 84 25.36 0.76 -6.44
C GLU A 84 24.24 -0.09 -5.85
N ALA A 85 24.44 -1.41 -5.77
CA ALA A 85 23.53 -2.31 -5.07
C ALA A 85 23.39 -1.93 -3.58
N LYS A 86 24.50 -1.51 -2.94
CA LYS A 86 24.51 -1.02 -1.56
C LYS A 86 23.69 0.26 -1.39
N LYS A 87 23.79 1.21 -2.32
CA LYS A 87 22.96 2.44 -2.30
C LYS A 87 21.47 2.12 -2.43
N ILE A 88 21.09 1.20 -3.32
CA ILE A 88 19.71 0.74 -3.46
C ILE A 88 19.21 0.10 -2.15
N ARG A 89 20.02 -0.77 -1.53
CA ARG A 89 19.71 -1.37 -0.21
C ARG A 89 19.56 -0.30 0.88
N ALA A 90 20.40 0.73 0.89
CA ALA A 90 20.32 1.82 1.86
C ALA A 90 19.01 2.62 1.73
N ILE A 91 18.53 2.87 0.52
CA ILE A 91 17.23 3.52 0.27
C ILE A 91 16.08 2.64 0.79
N ILE A 92 16.11 1.34 0.48
CA ILE A 92 15.11 0.38 0.98
C ILE A 92 15.12 0.32 2.50
N TYR A 93 16.31 0.31 3.10
CA TYR A 93 16.47 0.36 4.54
C TYR A 93 15.83 1.60 5.15
N GLU A 94 16.14 2.80 4.65
CA GLU A 94 15.54 4.05 5.13
C GLU A 94 14.01 4.04 4.97
N TYR A 95 13.49 3.55 3.83
CA TYR A 95 12.05 3.39 3.62
C TYR A 95 11.40 2.51 4.70
N LEU A 96 12.06 1.40 5.08
CA LEU A 96 11.55 0.48 6.09
C LEU A 96 11.68 1.04 7.50
N THR A 97 12.78 1.68 7.87
CA THR A 97 13.03 2.10 9.26
C THR A 97 12.55 3.51 9.58
N ASN A 98 12.68 4.44 8.64
CA ASN A 98 12.45 5.86 8.86
C ASN A 98 11.81 6.53 7.62
N LYS A 99 10.66 6.01 7.22
CA LYS A 99 9.94 6.51 6.03
C LYS A 99 9.68 8.01 6.06
N GLU A 100 9.33 8.58 7.22
CA GLU A 100 9.04 10.02 7.35
C GLU A 100 10.28 10.89 7.05
N SER A 101 11.47 10.43 7.42
CA SER A 101 12.73 11.06 7.04
C SER A 101 12.95 11.00 5.54
N LEU A 102 12.74 9.83 4.91
CA LEU A 102 12.83 9.70 3.45
C LEU A 102 11.88 10.65 2.72
N GLU A 103 10.62 10.69 3.14
CA GLU A 103 9.59 11.59 2.59
C GLU A 103 10.03 13.06 2.70
N LYS A 104 10.53 13.47 3.87
CA LYS A 104 11.02 14.82 4.11
C LYS A 104 12.20 15.18 3.22
N GLN A 105 13.20 14.30 3.10
CA GLN A 105 14.38 14.55 2.28
C GLN A 105 14.03 14.72 0.80
N ILE A 106 13.11 13.90 0.29
CA ILE A 106 12.60 14.00 -1.08
C ILE A 106 11.82 15.31 -1.25
N ALA A 107 10.95 15.66 -0.30
CA ALA A 107 10.21 16.92 -0.34
C ALA A 107 11.13 18.15 -0.34
N GLU A 108 12.21 18.14 0.43
CA GLU A 108 13.22 19.22 0.45
C GLU A 108 14.06 19.31 -0.83
N ALA A 109 14.11 18.24 -1.62
CA ALA A 109 14.76 18.23 -2.93
C ALA A 109 13.84 18.71 -4.06
N ILE A 110 12.52 18.72 -3.85
CA ILE A 110 11.52 19.14 -4.86
C ILE A 110 10.93 20.49 -4.42
N THR A 111 11.38 21.56 -5.05
CA THR A 111 10.91 22.92 -4.75
C THR A 111 9.97 23.43 -5.84
N GLU A 112 9.02 24.29 -5.48
CA GLU A 112 8.02 24.84 -6.41
C GLU A 112 8.04 26.38 -6.35
N LYS A 113 8.79 27.05 -7.26
CA LYS A 113 8.75 28.52 -7.47
C LYS A 113 9.36 28.95 -8.82
N PRO A 114 8.62 29.53 -9.79
CA PRO A 114 7.21 29.35 -10.16
C PRO A 114 6.93 28.00 -10.86
N GLU A 115 7.99 27.26 -11.19
CA GLU A 115 7.96 25.92 -11.76
C GLU A 115 8.54 24.92 -10.75
N ILE A 116 8.34 23.62 -11.01
CA ILE A 116 8.95 22.57 -10.20
C ILE A 116 10.43 22.48 -10.56
N MET A 117 11.27 22.60 -9.53
CA MET A 117 12.71 22.42 -9.62
C MET A 117 13.14 21.26 -8.72
N ILE A 118 13.91 20.35 -9.29
CA ILE A 118 14.38 19.14 -8.62
C ILE A 118 15.89 19.21 -8.41
N ASP A 119 16.31 19.11 -7.15
CA ASP A 119 17.71 18.94 -6.77
C ASP A 119 18.10 17.46 -6.80
N TYR A 120 18.50 16.99 -7.98
CA TYR A 120 18.93 15.60 -8.18
C TYR A 120 20.15 15.22 -7.34
N GLN A 121 20.99 16.19 -6.93
CA GLN A 121 22.15 15.89 -6.09
C GLN A 121 21.71 15.50 -4.68
N LYS A 122 20.71 16.19 -4.12
CA LYS A 122 20.10 15.79 -2.83
C LYS A 122 19.48 14.41 -2.91
N ILE A 123 18.74 14.09 -3.98
CA ILE A 123 18.08 12.79 -4.12
C ILE A 123 19.11 11.67 -4.31
N LYS A 124 20.19 11.93 -5.05
CA LYS A 124 21.30 10.99 -5.20
C LYS A 124 22.06 10.75 -3.88
N ALA A 125 22.13 11.76 -3.02
CA ALA A 125 22.78 11.64 -1.72
C ALA A 125 22.04 10.72 -0.74
N ILE A 126 20.73 10.49 -0.91
CA ILE A 126 19.93 9.60 -0.06
C ILE A 126 20.53 8.19 -0.03
N GLY A 127 20.92 7.64 -1.17
CA GLY A 127 21.53 6.30 -1.24
C GLY A 127 22.90 6.19 -0.56
N ASN A 128 23.57 7.32 -0.27
CA ASN A 128 24.83 7.32 0.46
C ASN A 128 24.62 7.35 1.98
N GLN A 129 23.41 7.72 2.43
CA GLN A 129 23.07 7.73 3.84
C GLN A 129 22.88 6.29 4.33
N ASN A 130 23.17 6.04 5.60
CA ASN A 130 23.06 4.70 6.21
C ASN A 130 23.92 3.61 5.54
N ASN A 131 24.87 3.95 4.65
CA ASN A 131 25.81 2.98 4.10
C ASN A 131 26.65 2.26 5.16
N SER A 132 26.81 2.86 6.35
CA SER A 132 27.45 2.23 7.52
C SER A 132 26.61 1.14 8.16
N GLU A 133 25.29 1.19 8.02
CA GLU A 133 24.35 0.18 8.54
C GLU A 133 24.30 -1.06 7.64
N ILE A 134 24.57 -0.88 6.35
CA ILE A 134 24.58 -1.95 5.37
C ILE A 134 25.92 -2.70 5.42
N LYS A 135 25.87 -3.91 5.97
CA LYS A 135 26.98 -4.85 6.01
C LYS A 135 27.01 -5.66 4.72
N GLN A 136 28.21 -6.11 4.38
CA GLN A 136 28.43 -7.04 3.28
C GLN A 136 28.89 -8.35 3.90
N ASP A 137 27.93 -9.20 4.24
CA ASP A 137 28.20 -10.56 4.66
C ASP A 137 27.91 -11.51 3.48
N SER A 138 28.88 -12.36 3.15
CA SER A 138 28.80 -13.31 2.03
C SER A 138 28.17 -14.65 2.44
N SER A 139 27.54 -14.71 3.61
CA SER A 139 26.82 -15.89 4.07
C SER A 139 25.63 -16.23 3.17
N GLN A 140 25.22 -17.50 3.23
CA GLN A 140 24.33 -18.13 2.26
C GLN A 140 22.94 -17.46 2.26
N LEU A 141 22.69 -16.63 1.24
CA LEU A 141 21.42 -15.95 1.02
C LEU A 141 20.31 -16.98 0.77
N ASP A 142 19.19 -16.84 1.48
CA ASP A 142 17.99 -17.60 1.20
C ASP A 142 17.31 -17.10 -0.09
N LEU A 143 17.35 -17.94 -1.13
CA LEU A 143 16.84 -17.65 -2.47
C LEU A 143 15.34 -17.94 -2.63
N ASP A 144 14.71 -18.54 -1.64
CA ASP A 144 13.29 -18.87 -1.69
C ASP A 144 12.44 -17.61 -1.82
N ASN A 145 11.35 -17.72 -2.58
CA ASN A 145 10.34 -16.69 -2.65
C ASN A 145 9.50 -16.73 -1.38
N LYS A 146 9.39 -15.61 -0.69
CA LYS A 146 8.64 -15.51 0.56
C LYS A 146 7.68 -14.34 0.53
N ILE A 147 6.49 -14.56 1.06
CA ILE A 147 5.48 -13.51 1.24
C ILE A 147 5.00 -13.49 2.68
N GLY A 148 4.66 -12.33 3.21
CA GLY A 148 4.31 -12.18 4.62
C GLY A 148 3.46 -10.96 4.91
N ASN A 149 2.91 -10.93 6.11
CA ASN A 149 2.27 -9.73 6.61
C ASN A 149 3.33 -8.64 6.87
N LEU A 150 3.06 -7.40 6.46
CA LEU A 150 4.02 -6.29 6.59
C LEU A 150 4.41 -6.06 8.06
N ASP A 151 3.45 -5.91 8.97
CA ASP A 151 3.74 -5.61 10.37
C ASP A 151 4.54 -6.73 11.07
N ASN A 152 4.27 -7.98 10.72
CA ASN A 152 4.93 -9.14 11.34
C ASN A 152 6.33 -9.40 10.78
N CYS A 153 6.53 -9.28 9.47
CA CYS A 153 7.76 -9.74 8.79
C CYS A 153 8.74 -8.60 8.47
N LYS A 154 8.34 -7.33 8.64
CA LYS A 154 9.16 -6.15 8.34
C LYS A 154 10.52 -6.14 9.03
N LYS A 155 10.58 -6.54 10.31
CA LYS A 155 11.84 -6.57 11.08
C LYS A 155 12.84 -7.56 10.49
N GLU A 156 12.38 -8.75 10.11
CA GLU A 156 13.23 -9.76 9.47
C GLU A 156 13.73 -9.27 8.11
N LEU A 157 12.87 -8.63 7.31
CA LEU A 157 13.31 -8.04 6.04
C LEU A 157 14.37 -6.96 6.24
N ILE A 158 14.22 -6.10 7.26
CA ILE A 158 15.23 -5.08 7.59
C ILE A 158 16.59 -5.73 7.87
N GLU A 159 16.62 -6.77 8.70
CA GLU A 159 17.86 -7.49 9.02
C GLU A 159 18.47 -8.18 7.80
N GLU A 160 17.62 -8.75 6.92
CA GLU A 160 18.09 -9.33 5.66
C GLU A 160 18.72 -8.26 4.75
N ILE A 161 18.07 -7.11 4.59
CA ILE A 161 18.58 -6.00 3.78
C ILE A 161 19.86 -5.41 4.36
N LYS A 162 20.03 -5.39 5.69
CA LYS A 162 21.29 -4.97 6.32
C LYS A 162 22.42 -5.96 6.12
N SER A 163 22.13 -7.25 6.21
CA SER A 163 23.17 -8.27 6.38
C SER A 163 23.63 -8.87 5.06
N TYR A 164 22.72 -9.06 4.10
CA TYR A 164 23.01 -9.84 2.89
C TYR A 164 22.90 -9.03 1.59
N SER A 165 23.71 -9.40 0.60
CA SER A 165 23.57 -8.90 -0.77
C SER A 165 22.24 -9.31 -1.39
N LEU A 166 21.75 -8.50 -2.33
CA LEU A 166 20.55 -8.82 -3.10
C LEU A 166 20.80 -10.06 -3.98
N PRO A 167 19.78 -10.86 -4.32
CA PRO A 167 19.95 -12.00 -5.22
C PRO A 167 20.53 -11.57 -6.59
N GLU A 168 21.74 -12.03 -6.92
CA GLU A 168 22.45 -11.65 -8.16
C GLU A 168 21.88 -12.37 -9.40
N LYS A 169 21.60 -13.67 -9.28
CA LYS A 169 21.26 -14.55 -10.43
C LYS A 169 19.76 -14.65 -10.73
N LYS A 170 18.95 -13.73 -10.21
CA LYS A 170 17.50 -13.83 -10.25
C LYS A 170 16.90 -12.59 -10.92
N ASP A 171 16.69 -12.70 -12.22
CA ASP A 171 15.83 -11.76 -12.94
C ASP A 171 14.40 -11.83 -12.39
N GLY A 172 13.74 -10.68 -12.33
CA GLY A 172 12.37 -10.55 -11.87
C GLY A 172 12.20 -9.71 -10.62
N LEU A 173 11.07 -9.89 -9.97
CA LEU A 173 10.66 -9.10 -8.81
C LEU A 173 11.41 -9.58 -7.56
N LEU A 174 12.25 -8.72 -7.00
CA LEU A 174 13.01 -9.01 -5.80
C LEU A 174 12.21 -8.63 -4.55
N ILE A 175 11.81 -7.36 -4.44
CA ILE A 175 11.08 -6.88 -3.28
C ILE A 175 9.79 -6.25 -3.75
N PHE A 176 8.69 -6.56 -3.10
CA PHE A 176 7.41 -5.93 -3.35
C PHE A 176 6.68 -5.67 -2.04
N ILE A 177 6.44 -4.40 -1.72
CA ILE A 177 5.78 -3.97 -0.50
C ILE A 177 4.63 -3.05 -0.90
N THR A 178 3.41 -3.39 -0.49
CA THR A 178 2.22 -2.56 -0.74
C THR A 178 1.07 -2.99 0.16
N ASP A 179 0.20 -2.04 0.50
CA ASP A 179 -1.04 -2.32 1.24
C ASP A 179 -2.25 -2.57 0.31
N SER A 180 -2.07 -2.48 -1.00
CA SER A 180 -3.18 -2.55 -1.97
C SER A 180 -3.44 -3.94 -2.55
N LYS A 181 -2.44 -4.84 -2.54
CA LYS A 181 -2.52 -6.13 -3.23
C LYS A 181 -2.81 -7.28 -2.29
N SER A 182 -3.54 -8.28 -2.79
CA SER A 182 -3.95 -9.46 -2.07
C SER A 182 -2.88 -10.56 -2.10
N LYS A 183 -3.02 -11.56 -1.23
CA LYS A 183 -2.11 -12.72 -1.18
C LYS A 183 -2.01 -13.43 -2.53
N GLU A 184 -3.10 -13.57 -3.26
CA GLU A 184 -3.15 -14.24 -4.57
C GLU A 184 -2.27 -13.52 -5.60
N THR A 185 -2.28 -12.18 -5.58
CA THR A 185 -1.39 -11.37 -6.45
C THR A 185 0.08 -11.69 -6.15
N PHE A 186 0.44 -11.78 -4.87
CA PHE A 186 1.79 -12.11 -4.43
C PHE A 186 2.21 -13.55 -4.80
N GLU A 187 1.28 -14.52 -4.71
CA GLU A 187 1.51 -15.90 -5.13
C GLU A 187 1.74 -16.02 -6.65
N GLU A 188 1.11 -15.16 -7.45
CA GLU A 188 1.27 -15.10 -8.91
C GLU A 188 2.63 -14.50 -9.30
N VAL A 189 2.98 -13.34 -8.75
CA VAL A 189 4.19 -12.60 -9.15
C VAL A 189 5.47 -13.07 -8.46
N LYS A 190 5.34 -13.89 -7.40
CA LYS A 190 6.41 -14.62 -6.73
C LYS A 190 7.66 -13.76 -6.45
N PRO A 191 7.52 -12.66 -5.68
CA PRO A 191 8.68 -11.86 -5.32
C PRO A 191 9.64 -12.68 -4.45
N TRP A 192 10.92 -12.31 -4.45
CA TRP A 192 11.86 -12.85 -3.46
C TRP A 192 11.40 -12.51 -2.04
N ARG A 193 11.00 -11.26 -1.78
CA ARG A 193 10.35 -10.82 -0.54
C ARG A 193 9.12 -9.96 -0.83
N GLY A 194 7.95 -10.47 -0.50
CA GLY A 194 6.67 -9.78 -0.64
C GLY A 194 6.02 -9.45 0.68
N LEU A 195 5.65 -8.19 0.93
CA LEU A 195 4.98 -7.78 2.16
C LEU A 195 3.69 -7.01 1.87
N SER A 196 2.61 -7.38 2.54
CA SER A 196 1.32 -6.68 2.49
C SER A 196 0.53 -6.92 3.76
N ASN A 197 -0.15 -5.89 4.26
CA ASN A 197 -1.07 -6.03 5.39
C ASN A 197 -2.28 -6.93 5.07
N ASN A 198 -2.58 -7.15 3.79
CA ASN A 198 -3.66 -8.04 3.35
C ASN A 198 -3.26 -9.53 3.32
N ILE A 199 -2.03 -9.88 3.73
CA ILE A 199 -1.61 -11.27 3.86
C ILE A 199 -1.87 -11.69 5.32
N PRO A 200 -2.83 -12.59 5.60
CA PRO A 200 -3.16 -13.01 6.96
C PRO A 200 -2.18 -14.08 7.44
N SER A 201 -0.95 -13.68 7.76
CA SER A 201 0.11 -14.58 8.24
C SER A 201 0.83 -14.02 9.46
N GLY A 202 1.12 -14.89 10.44
CA GLY A 202 1.98 -14.56 11.59
C GLY A 202 3.48 -14.57 11.28
N GLY A 203 3.88 -15.01 10.09
CA GLY A 203 5.28 -15.09 9.65
C GLY A 203 5.41 -15.27 8.13
N TRP A 204 6.60 -15.64 7.67
CA TRP A 204 6.84 -15.87 6.24
C TRP A 204 6.12 -17.12 5.71
N ILE A 205 5.50 -16.97 4.55
CA ILE A 205 4.97 -18.05 3.72
C ILE A 205 5.94 -18.27 2.56
N THR A 206 6.56 -19.45 2.51
CA THR A 206 7.43 -19.83 1.40
C THR A 206 6.60 -20.24 0.18
N LEU A 207 6.82 -19.57 -0.95
CA LEU A 207 6.24 -19.87 -2.25
C LEU A 207 7.08 -20.93 -2.96
N GLY A 208 7.01 -22.17 -2.46
CA GLY A 208 7.65 -23.30 -3.11
C GLY A 208 7.03 -23.60 -4.48
N ASN A 209 7.83 -24.12 -5.42
CA ASN A 209 7.28 -24.82 -6.58
C ASN A 209 6.53 -26.05 -6.06
N ARG A 210 5.19 -26.02 -6.05
CA ARG A 210 4.36 -27.20 -5.76
C ARG A 210 4.66 -28.27 -6.82
N LYS A 211 5.63 -29.14 -6.56
CA LYS A 211 5.52 -30.53 -7.01
C LYS A 211 4.55 -31.20 -6.04
N THR A 212 3.37 -31.50 -6.55
CA THR A 212 2.43 -32.45 -5.99
C THR A 212 3.16 -33.71 -5.54
N VAL A 213 3.18 -33.97 -4.23
CA VAL A 213 3.31 -35.33 -3.71
C VAL A 213 2.35 -35.47 -2.54
N ALA A 214 1.18 -36.03 -2.88
CA ALA A 214 0.40 -36.81 -1.93
C ALA A 214 1.29 -37.97 -1.45
N ASN A 215 1.56 -38.04 -0.14
CA ASN A 215 1.75 -39.28 0.62
C ASN A 215 2.20 -38.96 2.05
N GLU A 216 1.25 -38.60 2.92
CA GLU A 216 1.45 -38.82 4.35
C GLU A 216 1.25 -40.31 4.66
N LYS A 217 2.36 -41.02 4.76
CA LYS A 217 2.43 -42.38 5.28
C LYS A 217 2.14 -42.37 6.78
N LYS A 218 1.15 -43.19 7.13
CA LYS A 218 0.87 -43.82 8.43
C LYS A 218 2.04 -43.82 9.42
N PHE A 219 1.82 -43.24 10.59
CA PHE A 219 2.51 -43.61 11.83
C PHE A 219 2.07 -45.01 12.28
N GLN A 220 3.03 -45.89 12.55
CA GLN A 220 2.85 -47.10 13.37
C GLN A 220 3.67 -46.97 14.66
N PRO A 221 3.22 -47.58 15.78
CA PRO A 221 3.85 -47.45 17.08
C PRO A 221 5.01 -48.45 17.27
N LEU A 222 6.07 -48.00 17.93
CA LEU A 222 7.21 -48.84 18.29
C LEU A 222 6.91 -49.57 19.63
N LYS A 223 6.75 -50.89 19.57
CA LYS A 223 6.97 -51.80 20.71
C LYS A 223 8.41 -52.27 20.67
N SER A 224 9.10 -52.26 21.80
CA SER A 224 10.18 -53.23 22.08
C SER A 224 10.28 -53.49 23.57
N GLU A 225 9.84 -54.68 23.98
CA GLU A 225 10.32 -55.34 25.18
C GLU A 225 11.73 -55.88 24.92
N LYS A 226 12.62 -55.74 25.90
CA LYS A 226 13.68 -56.72 26.18
C LYS A 226 13.92 -56.82 27.68
N SER A 227 14.02 -58.07 28.10
CA SER A 227 14.07 -58.62 29.46
C SER A 227 15.49 -58.78 30.01
N LEU A 228 15.55 -59.24 31.28
CA LEU A 228 16.66 -59.69 32.16
C LEU A 228 17.32 -58.57 33.00
N THR A 229 17.57 -58.69 34.32
CA THR A 229 17.53 -59.83 35.27
C THR A 229 17.53 -59.30 36.72
N ASN A 230 17.06 -60.13 37.65
CA ASN A 230 17.01 -59.96 39.11
C ASN A 230 18.34 -59.54 39.79
N SER A 231 18.23 -58.77 40.88
CA SER A 231 19.03 -58.96 42.10
C SER A 231 18.33 -58.32 43.31
N ASN A 232 18.42 -59.02 44.43
CA ASN A 232 17.60 -58.88 45.63
C ASN A 232 18.05 -57.78 46.61
N ASN A 233 17.09 -57.44 47.49
CA ASN A 233 17.25 -57.03 48.89
C ASN A 233 17.86 -55.67 49.24
N MET A 234 16.97 -54.72 49.55
CA MET A 234 17.14 -53.84 50.73
C MET A 234 15.77 -53.29 51.16
N GLU A 235 15.07 -54.02 52.02
CA GLU A 235 13.95 -53.47 52.79
C GLU A 235 14.47 -52.68 53.99
N GLY A 236 13.76 -51.61 54.33
CA GLY A 236 13.77 -51.05 55.68
C GLY A 236 14.41 -49.67 55.85
N LYS A 237 13.97 -48.66 55.08
CA LYS A 237 13.83 -47.23 55.47
C LYS A 237 13.55 -46.25 54.31
N GLN A 238 13.59 -46.68 53.05
CA GLN A 238 13.43 -45.78 51.90
C GLN A 238 11.98 -45.55 51.39
N SER A 239 11.01 -46.36 51.81
CA SER A 239 9.61 -46.22 51.36
C SER A 239 8.92 -44.94 51.86
N ASN A 240 9.25 -44.48 53.08
CA ASN A 240 8.68 -43.24 53.62
C ASN A 240 9.21 -41.99 52.90
N LEU A 241 10.47 -42.00 52.47
CA LEU A 241 11.11 -40.84 51.84
C LEU A 241 10.61 -40.66 50.40
N LEU A 242 10.43 -41.76 49.66
CA LEU A 242 9.85 -41.75 48.32
C LEU A 242 8.38 -41.28 48.34
N SER A 243 7.60 -41.71 49.34
CA SER A 243 6.21 -41.25 49.50
C SER A 243 6.11 -39.75 49.79
N ILE A 244 7.04 -39.18 50.57
CA ILE A 244 7.08 -37.74 50.88
C ILE A 244 7.45 -36.94 49.62
N VAL A 245 8.45 -37.39 48.86
CA VAL A 245 8.86 -36.72 47.60
C VAL A 245 7.71 -36.73 46.59
N LEU A 246 6.99 -37.85 46.47
CA LEU A 246 5.83 -37.95 45.58
C LEU A 246 4.70 -37.00 46.00
N ALA A 247 4.42 -36.89 47.30
CA ALA A 247 3.41 -35.98 47.84
C ALA A 247 3.76 -34.50 47.55
N ILE A 248 5.03 -34.12 47.71
CA ILE A 248 5.50 -32.75 47.39
C ILE A 248 5.35 -32.46 45.89
N LEU A 249 5.73 -33.39 45.02
CA LEU A 249 5.57 -33.23 43.57
C LEU A 249 4.11 -33.05 43.15
N LEU A 250 3.19 -33.79 43.77
CA LEU A 250 1.74 -33.62 43.52
C LEU A 250 1.23 -32.25 43.98
N ILE A 251 1.69 -31.76 45.13
CA ILE A 251 1.32 -30.43 45.62
C ILE A 251 1.84 -29.34 44.68
N VAL A 252 3.13 -29.41 44.29
CA VAL A 252 3.73 -28.44 43.36
C VAL A 252 3.03 -28.47 42.00
N SER A 253 2.71 -29.66 41.48
CA SER A 253 1.98 -29.81 40.22
C SER A 253 0.58 -29.19 40.29
N ASN A 254 -0.15 -29.38 41.41
CA ASN A 254 -1.47 -28.79 41.60
C ASN A 254 -1.40 -27.26 41.73
N VAL A 255 -0.41 -26.72 42.44
CA VAL A 255 -0.19 -25.26 42.55
C VAL A 255 0.19 -24.66 41.19
N PHE A 256 1.03 -25.34 40.42
CA PHE A 256 1.40 -24.92 39.07
C PHE A 256 0.19 -24.91 38.13
N TRP A 257 -0.64 -25.97 38.18
CA TRP A 257 -1.89 -26.04 37.42
C TRP A 257 -2.87 -24.93 37.82
N PHE A 258 -3.01 -24.66 39.12
CA PHE A 258 -3.85 -23.58 39.62
C PHE A 258 -3.38 -22.21 39.13
N TYR A 259 -2.05 -21.96 39.17
CA TYR A 259 -1.47 -20.72 38.67
C TYR A 259 -1.69 -20.54 37.17
N GLN A 260 -1.47 -21.60 36.37
CA GLN A 260 -1.74 -21.59 34.93
C GLN A 260 -3.22 -21.35 34.63
N THR A 261 -4.12 -22.00 35.37
CA THR A 261 -5.57 -21.84 35.21
C THR A 261 -6.00 -20.40 35.52
N ASN A 262 -5.46 -19.80 36.58
CA ASN A 262 -5.76 -18.41 36.94
C ASN A 262 -5.25 -17.41 35.88
N GLN A 263 -4.04 -17.62 35.34
CA GLN A 263 -3.50 -16.83 34.24
C GLN A 263 -4.36 -16.95 32.97
N LEU A 264 -4.85 -18.16 32.66
CA LEU A 264 -5.72 -18.40 31.52
C LEU A 264 -7.05 -17.66 31.67
N ASN A 265 -7.64 -17.70 32.86
CA ASN A 265 -8.90 -17.02 33.16
C ASN A 265 -8.79 -15.49 33.03
N GLN A 266 -7.66 -14.90 33.44
CA GLN A 266 -7.42 -13.46 33.24
C GLN A 266 -7.40 -13.10 31.75
N ARG A 267 -6.71 -13.89 30.93
CA ARG A 267 -6.66 -13.68 29.47
C ARG A 267 -8.02 -13.84 28.81
N ILE A 268 -8.83 -14.81 29.26
CA ILE A 268 -10.21 -14.99 28.78
C ILE A 268 -11.05 -13.75 29.09
N ASN A 269 -10.99 -13.25 30.33
CA ASN A 269 -11.74 -12.04 30.71
C ASN A 269 -11.32 -10.81 29.90
N GLU A 270 -10.02 -10.65 29.63
CA GLU A 270 -9.52 -9.58 28.75
C GLU A 270 -10.00 -9.73 27.30
N LEU A 271 -10.04 -10.97 26.79
CA LEU A 271 -10.55 -11.26 25.44
C LEU A 271 -12.06 -10.99 25.35
N GLU A 272 -12.85 -11.37 26.35
CA GLU A 272 -14.28 -11.06 26.41
C GLU A 272 -14.53 -9.55 26.42
N LYS A 273 -13.74 -8.80 27.19
CA LYS A 273 -13.82 -7.34 27.20
C LYS A 273 -13.53 -6.75 25.82
N LYS A 274 -12.44 -7.17 25.17
CA LYS A 274 -12.11 -6.73 23.81
C LYS A 274 -13.16 -7.12 22.79
N PHE A 275 -13.76 -8.30 22.93
CA PHE A 275 -14.84 -8.76 22.06
C PHE A 275 -16.08 -7.87 22.19
N ASN A 276 -16.46 -7.50 23.41
CA ASN A 276 -17.56 -6.56 23.64
C ASN A 276 -17.26 -5.17 23.06
N GLU A 277 -16.03 -4.67 23.21
CA GLU A 277 -15.59 -3.41 22.58
C GLU A 277 -15.71 -3.49 21.05
N ILE A 278 -15.26 -4.58 20.42
CA ILE A 278 -15.40 -4.81 18.97
C ILE A 278 -16.87 -4.84 18.55
N GLN A 279 -17.75 -5.50 19.30
CA GLN A 279 -19.18 -5.50 19.00
C GLN A 279 -19.80 -4.11 19.05
N THR A 280 -19.44 -3.30 20.06
CA THR A 280 -19.92 -1.91 20.14
C THR A 280 -19.42 -1.06 18.98
N LEU A 281 -18.16 -1.22 18.57
CA LEU A 281 -17.61 -0.53 17.40
C LEU A 281 -18.32 -0.96 16.11
N GLN A 282 -18.65 -2.24 15.97
CA GLN A 282 -19.39 -2.75 14.81
C GLN A 282 -20.77 -2.10 14.70
N LEU A 283 -21.49 -1.95 15.82
CA LEU A 283 -22.78 -1.24 15.84
C LEU A 283 -22.66 0.23 15.44
N VAL A 284 -21.59 0.91 15.84
CA VAL A 284 -21.31 2.30 15.44
C VAL A 284 -21.04 2.39 13.93
N ILE A 285 -20.26 1.44 13.38
CA ILE A 285 -19.97 1.36 11.95
C ILE A 285 -21.26 1.14 11.15
N ASP A 286 -22.11 0.20 11.58
CA ASP A 286 -23.37 -0.12 10.88
C ASP A 286 -24.34 1.08 10.88
N ARG A 287 -24.39 1.81 12.01
CA ARG A 287 -25.17 3.05 12.11
C ARG A 287 -24.62 4.13 11.18
N SER A 288 -23.31 4.35 11.19
CA SER A 288 -22.66 5.33 10.31
C SER A 288 -22.87 5.00 8.83
N LYS A 289 -22.81 3.71 8.45
CA LYS A 289 -23.11 3.26 7.09
C LYS A 289 -24.55 3.58 6.68
N THR A 290 -25.50 3.38 7.59
CA THR A 290 -26.92 3.71 7.36
C THR A 290 -27.13 5.22 7.19
N ASP A 291 -26.46 6.03 8.00
CA ASP A 291 -26.51 7.49 7.90
C ASP A 291 -25.93 7.99 6.56
N VAL A 292 -24.83 7.39 6.11
CA VAL A 292 -24.20 7.70 4.81
C VAL A 292 -25.12 7.36 3.63
N GLU A 293 -25.77 6.19 3.63
CA GLU A 293 -26.72 5.82 2.57
C GLU A 293 -27.96 6.74 2.56
N THR A 294 -28.42 7.16 3.75
CA THR A 294 -29.51 8.13 3.87
C THR A 294 -29.09 9.49 3.30
N LEU A 295 -27.88 9.96 3.63
CA LEU A 295 -27.34 11.22 3.11
C LEU A 295 -27.18 11.17 1.59
N LYS A 296 -26.69 10.06 1.05
CA LYS A 296 -26.54 9.82 -0.38
C LYS A 296 -27.89 9.90 -1.10
N THR A 297 -28.90 9.21 -0.57
CA THR A 297 -30.26 9.22 -1.15
C THR A 297 -30.86 10.62 -1.14
N ASN A 298 -30.67 11.38 -0.05
CA ASN A 298 -31.13 12.76 0.03
C ASN A 298 -30.43 13.66 -0.99
N LEU A 299 -29.11 13.52 -1.14
CA LEU A 299 -28.33 14.27 -2.12
C LEU A 299 -28.77 13.97 -3.56
N GLU A 300 -29.02 12.69 -3.89
CA GLU A 300 -29.54 12.30 -5.21
C GLU A 300 -30.90 12.95 -5.50
N ASN A 301 -31.81 12.97 -4.51
CA ASN A 301 -33.11 13.63 -4.63
C ASN A 301 -33.00 15.15 -4.81
N ASP A 302 -32.07 15.79 -4.09
CA ASP A 302 -31.79 17.22 -4.22
C ASP A 302 -31.24 17.57 -5.61
N ILE A 303 -30.32 16.75 -6.13
CA ILE A 303 -29.78 16.90 -7.50
C ILE A 303 -30.89 16.77 -8.54
N ILE A 304 -31.76 15.76 -8.42
CA ILE A 304 -32.90 15.57 -9.34
C ILE A 304 -33.84 16.77 -9.28
N THR A 305 -34.13 17.28 -8.09
CA THR A 305 -35.01 18.44 -7.88
C THR A 305 -34.39 19.71 -8.46
N ALA A 306 -33.10 19.95 -8.22
CA ALA A 306 -32.38 21.10 -8.76
C ALA A 306 -32.33 21.05 -10.29
N LYS A 307 -32.06 19.88 -10.88
CA LYS A 307 -32.07 19.67 -12.33
C LYS A 307 -33.43 19.98 -12.94
N SER A 308 -34.50 19.46 -12.36
CA SER A 308 -35.88 19.74 -12.82
C SER A 308 -36.23 21.23 -12.77
N LYS A 309 -35.85 21.93 -11.69
CA LYS A 309 -36.02 23.39 -11.58
C LYS A 309 -35.23 24.14 -12.63
N PHE A 310 -33.98 23.74 -12.88
CA PHE A 310 -33.12 24.34 -13.90
C PHE A 310 -33.70 24.15 -15.30
N ASP A 311 -34.11 22.93 -15.65
CA ASP A 311 -34.69 22.63 -16.97
C ASP A 311 -35.97 23.45 -17.21
N LYS A 312 -36.82 23.59 -16.19
CA LYS A 312 -38.02 24.43 -16.27
C LYS A 312 -37.67 25.90 -16.51
N ALA A 313 -36.75 26.46 -15.72
CA ALA A 313 -36.33 27.85 -15.87
C ALA A 313 -35.66 28.11 -17.23
N PHE A 314 -34.87 27.16 -17.71
CA PHE A 314 -34.22 27.23 -19.02
C PHE A 314 -35.25 27.26 -20.16
N MET A 315 -36.27 26.40 -20.11
CA MET A 315 -37.33 26.36 -21.11
C MET A 315 -38.16 27.65 -21.12
N GLU A 316 -38.44 28.21 -19.94
CA GLU A 316 -39.14 29.48 -19.79
C GLU A 316 -38.33 30.66 -20.36
N ALA A 317 -37.03 30.73 -20.03
CA ALA A 317 -36.12 31.74 -20.58
C ALA A 317 -36.00 31.63 -22.11
N LYS A 318 -35.90 30.40 -22.64
CA LYS A 318 -35.87 30.15 -24.09
C LYS A 318 -37.15 30.62 -24.77
N LYS A 319 -38.31 30.36 -24.16
CA LYS A 319 -39.61 30.83 -24.68
C LYS A 319 -39.65 32.36 -24.71
N GLN A 320 -39.28 33.02 -23.61
CA GLN A 320 -39.25 34.48 -23.52
C GLN A 320 -38.33 35.09 -24.57
N PHE A 321 -37.12 34.54 -24.74
CA PHE A 321 -36.16 34.98 -25.74
C PHE A 321 -36.73 34.91 -27.16
N ASN A 322 -37.41 33.81 -27.50
CA ASN A 322 -38.05 33.66 -28.82
C ASN A 322 -39.18 34.68 -29.02
N GLU A 323 -39.99 34.96 -28.00
CA GLU A 323 -41.03 35.99 -28.06
C GLU A 323 -40.44 37.38 -28.29
N ASP A 324 -39.31 37.69 -27.64
CA ASP A 324 -38.64 38.98 -27.79
C ASP A 324 -38.00 39.13 -29.17
N ILE A 325 -37.43 38.06 -29.74
CA ILE A 325 -36.97 38.04 -31.14
C ILE A 325 -38.13 38.32 -32.09
N LEU A 326 -39.28 37.67 -31.91
CA LEU A 326 -40.45 37.86 -32.78
C LEU A 326 -40.96 39.31 -32.71
N LYS A 327 -41.05 39.88 -31.51
CA LYS A 327 -41.42 41.29 -31.32
C LYS A 327 -40.44 42.24 -31.99
N ALA A 328 -39.13 42.01 -31.83
CA ALA A 328 -38.09 42.84 -32.45
C ALA A 328 -38.14 42.76 -33.98
N THR A 329 -38.34 41.57 -34.53
CA THR A 329 -38.47 41.33 -35.97
C THR A 329 -39.69 42.05 -36.54
N SER A 330 -40.86 41.91 -35.91
CA SER A 330 -42.09 42.58 -36.34
C SER A 330 -41.97 44.11 -36.27
N LYS A 331 -41.30 44.64 -35.24
CA LYS A 331 -41.01 46.08 -35.13
C LYS A 331 -40.12 46.55 -36.28
N TYR A 332 -39.04 45.82 -36.57
CA TYR A 332 -38.13 46.14 -37.67
C TYR A 332 -38.84 46.15 -39.02
N GLU A 333 -39.66 45.13 -39.31
CA GLU A 333 -40.47 45.08 -40.54
C GLU A 333 -41.41 46.28 -40.66
N THR A 334 -42.07 46.65 -39.56
CA THR A 334 -42.96 47.81 -39.50
C THR A 334 -42.21 49.11 -39.80
N ASP A 335 -41.04 49.29 -39.20
CA ASP A 335 -40.24 50.51 -39.40
C ASP A 335 -39.64 50.57 -40.82
N MET A 336 -39.21 49.44 -41.39
CA MET A 336 -38.76 49.37 -42.79
C MET A 336 -39.88 49.70 -43.77
N ASN A 337 -41.10 49.23 -43.51
CA ASN A 337 -42.26 49.57 -44.34
C ASN A 337 -42.59 51.08 -44.28
N LYS A 338 -42.44 51.72 -43.11
CA LYS A 338 -42.58 53.19 -42.99
C LYS A 338 -41.52 53.92 -43.81
N ILE A 339 -40.26 53.52 -43.68
CA ILE A 339 -39.14 54.13 -44.44
C ILE A 339 -39.39 54.00 -45.94
N LYS A 340 -39.80 52.82 -46.41
CA LYS A 340 -40.10 52.58 -47.83
C LYS A 340 -41.21 53.51 -48.33
N LYS A 341 -42.30 53.63 -47.57
CA LYS A 341 -43.41 54.54 -47.89
C LYS A 341 -42.95 56.00 -47.96
N THR A 342 -42.16 56.46 -46.99
CA THR A 342 -41.63 57.84 -46.98
C THR A 342 -40.70 58.09 -48.18
N LEU A 343 -39.91 57.11 -48.59
CA LEU A 343 -39.06 57.20 -49.76
C LEU A 343 -39.89 57.30 -51.05
N ASP A 344 -40.90 56.44 -51.22
CA ASP A 344 -41.81 56.47 -52.37
C ASP A 344 -42.55 57.81 -52.48
N ASP A 345 -43.04 58.34 -51.36
CA ASP A 345 -43.70 59.65 -51.29
C ASP A 345 -42.74 60.80 -51.63
N SER A 346 -41.46 60.68 -51.28
CA SER A 346 -40.42 61.67 -51.60
C SER A 346 -40.06 61.64 -53.09
N LEU A 347 -39.95 60.45 -53.69
CA LEU A 347 -39.68 60.29 -55.12
C LEU A 347 -40.81 60.87 -55.99
N LYS A 348 -42.06 60.69 -55.58
CA LYS A 348 -43.24 61.28 -56.27
C LYS A 348 -43.29 62.81 -56.22
N LYS A 349 -42.57 63.47 -55.32
CA LYS A 349 -42.49 64.94 -55.25
C LYS A 349 -41.41 65.51 -56.16
N ILE A 350 -40.44 64.69 -56.56
CA ILE A 350 -39.30 65.11 -57.39
C ILE A 350 -39.62 64.96 -58.88
N ASN A 351 -40.42 63.95 -59.24
CA ASN A 351 -40.99 63.78 -60.58
C ASN A 351 -42.29 64.58 -60.72
#